data_AF-A0A1C6FJK9-F1
#
_entry.id   AF-A0A1C6FJK9-F1
#
_cell.length_a   1.000
_cell.length_b   1.000
_cell.length_c   1.000
_cell.angle_alpha   90.00
_cell.angle_beta   90.00
_cell.angle_gamma   90.00
#
_symmetry.space_group_name_H-M   'P 1'
#
loop_
_entity.id
_entity.type
_entity.pdbx_description
1 polymer ?
#
loop_
_entity_poly.entity_id
_entity_poly.type
_entity_poly.pdbx_seq_one_letter_code
_entity_poly.pdbx_strand_id
1 'polypeptide(L)'
;MENNTQPVTAQELPNVAMHPRTGFPSEEAMKAYYLQLIDIMNIAYVKESSEYISLQCLKRKLRQFIHVLQLLGTHEWGNGIAEIQDASGFYMLQSTLPHKTLLQANREIGLHLQFITQLASNVGFLKQLEGILYYHSQNVENLLKRVKEESTDTF
;
A
#
# COMPACT_ATOMS: atom_id res chain seq x y z
N MET A 1 -15.03 -1.63 -39.45
CA MET A 1 -15.06 -1.92 -38.00
C MET A 1 -14.49 -0.70 -37.31
N GLU A 2 -15.35 0.12 -36.72
CA GLU A 2 -14.95 1.34 -36.01
C GLU A 2 -14.16 0.96 -34.76
N ASN A 3 -12.95 1.52 -34.64
CA ASN A 3 -12.07 1.30 -33.52
C ASN A 3 -12.58 2.15 -32.34
N ASN A 4 -13.46 1.57 -31.51
CA ASN A 4 -13.88 2.16 -30.25
C ASN A 4 -12.73 2.06 -29.24
N THR A 5 -11.69 2.87 -29.44
CA THR A 5 -10.68 3.15 -28.43
C THR A 5 -11.13 4.38 -27.65
N GLN A 6 -12.19 4.24 -26.86
CA GLN A 6 -12.44 5.24 -25.82
C GLN A 6 -11.27 5.16 -24.84
N PRO A 7 -10.56 6.27 -24.58
CA PRO A 7 -9.60 6.30 -23.50
C PRO A 7 -10.38 6.01 -22.22
N VAL A 8 -10.02 4.95 -21.51
CA VAL A 8 -10.46 4.74 -20.14
C VAL A 8 -9.85 5.88 -19.34
N THR A 9 -10.58 6.99 -19.24
CA THR A 9 -10.28 8.04 -18.28
C THR A 9 -10.36 7.39 -16.91
N ALA A 10 -9.20 7.07 -16.34
CA ALA A 10 -9.10 6.73 -14.94
C ALA A 10 -9.73 7.92 -14.20
N GLN A 11 -10.84 7.66 -13.52
CA GLN A 11 -11.44 8.63 -12.62
C GLN A 11 -10.36 8.92 -11.58
N GLU A 12 -9.71 10.07 -11.68
CA GLU A 12 -8.80 10.53 -10.63
C GLU A 12 -9.63 10.62 -9.35
N LEU A 13 -9.37 9.70 -8.42
CA LEU A 13 -9.94 9.81 -7.08
C LEU A 13 -9.46 11.16 -6.53
N PRO A 14 -10.36 11.99 -5.99
CA PRO A 14 -9.96 13.27 -5.45
C PRO A 14 -8.85 13.03 -4.42
N ASN A 15 -7.72 13.69 -4.64
CA ASN A 15 -6.56 13.62 -3.76
C ASN A 15 -6.88 14.41 -2.48
N VAL A 16 -7.83 13.89 -1.70
CA VAL A 16 -8.19 14.45 -0.39
C VAL A 16 -6.97 14.26 0.49
N ALA A 17 -6.45 15.37 1.03
CA ALA A 17 -5.37 15.33 1.99
C ALA A 17 -5.77 14.41 3.16
N MET A 18 -5.13 13.25 3.24
CA MET A 18 -5.29 12.35 4.38
C MET A 18 -4.30 12.78 5.46
N HIS A 19 -4.81 13.06 6.65
CA HIS A 19 -4.01 13.36 7.82
C HIS A 19 -4.19 12.25 8.86
N PRO A 20 -3.11 11.84 9.55
CA PRO A 20 -3.26 10.87 10.62
C PRO A 20 -4.13 11.44 11.74
N ARG A 21 -4.82 10.57 12.47
CA ARG A 21 -5.54 10.98 13.68
C ARG A 21 -4.52 11.30 14.77
N THR A 22 -4.31 12.59 15.04
CA THR A 22 -3.27 13.07 15.98
C THR A 22 -3.79 13.42 17.38
N GLY A 23 -5.09 13.71 17.52
CA GLY A 23 -5.70 14.18 18.79
C GLY A 23 -6.40 13.07 19.56
N PHE A 24 -5.67 12.14 20.17
CA PHE A 24 -6.27 11.23 21.15
C PHE A 24 -6.49 11.96 22.48
N PRO A 25 -7.69 11.85 23.10
CA PRO A 25 -8.00 12.58 24.34
C PRO A 25 -7.29 12.02 25.58
N SER A 26 -6.89 10.74 25.53
CA SER A 26 -6.07 10.09 26.55
C SER A 26 -5.34 8.88 25.94
N GLU A 27 -4.44 8.29 26.72
CA GLU A 27 -3.74 7.07 26.32
C GLU A 27 -4.67 5.86 26.23
N GLU A 28 -5.62 5.74 27.15
CA GLU A 28 -6.64 4.68 27.16
C GLU A 28 -7.52 4.78 25.91
N ALA A 29 -7.89 6.00 25.51
CA ALA A 29 -8.62 6.22 24.26
C ALA A 29 -7.80 5.84 23.02
N MET A 30 -6.48 6.09 23.05
CA MET A 30 -5.56 5.66 22.00
C MET A 30 -5.44 4.13 21.94
N LYS A 31 -5.30 3.48 23.10
CA LYS A 31 -5.24 2.02 23.21
C LYS A 31 -6.53 1.37 22.71
N ALA A 32 -7.69 1.86 23.15
CA ALA A 32 -9.00 1.38 22.70
C ALA A 32 -9.18 1.51 21.18
N TYR A 33 -8.73 2.63 20.60
CA TYR A 33 -8.73 2.81 19.15
C TYR A 33 -7.90 1.74 18.42
N TYR A 34 -6.69 1.44 18.90
CA TYR A 34 -5.84 0.43 18.26
C TYR A 34 -6.33 -1.00 18.47
N LEU A 35 -6.95 -1.30 19.61
CA LEU A 35 -7.61 -2.60 19.82
C LEU A 35 -8.78 -2.78 18.86
N GLN A 36 -9.62 -1.77 18.67
CA GLN A 36 -10.67 -1.81 17.64
C GLN A 36 -10.10 -1.95 16.23
N LEU A 37 -8.99 -1.27 15.93
CA LEU A 37 -8.33 -1.38 14.63
C LEU A 37 -7.86 -2.82 14.35
N ILE A 38 -7.36 -3.52 15.37
CA ILE A 38 -6.96 -4.94 15.25
C ILE A 38 -8.13 -5.82 14.84
N ASP A 39 -9.29 -5.61 15.44
CA ASP A 39 -10.52 -6.36 15.12
C ASP A 39 -10.99 -6.06 13.69
N ILE A 40 -11.02 -4.78 13.30
CA ILE A 40 -11.39 -4.35 11.94
C ILE A 40 -10.44 -4.97 10.90
N MET A 41 -9.15 -5.01 11.21
CA MET A 41 -8.14 -5.56 10.30
C MET A 41 -8.04 -7.09 10.38
N ASN A 42 -8.83 -7.73 11.25
CA ASN A 42 -8.80 -9.17 11.52
C ASN A 42 -7.36 -9.69 11.78
N ILE A 43 -6.62 -8.99 12.63
CA ILE A 43 -5.21 -9.28 12.94
C ILE A 43 -5.07 -10.28 14.11
N ALA A 44 -6.14 -10.52 14.88
CA ALA A 44 -6.08 -11.36 16.07
C ALA A 44 -5.70 -12.81 15.73
N TYR A 45 -4.59 -13.28 16.31
CA TYR A 45 -4.06 -14.64 16.08
C TYR A 45 -4.73 -15.70 16.97
N VAL A 46 -5.24 -15.28 18.14
CA VAL A 46 -5.89 -16.13 19.15
C VAL A 46 -7.07 -15.36 19.75
N LYS A 47 -8.19 -16.06 19.95
CA LYS A 47 -9.47 -15.51 20.43
C LYS A 47 -9.38 -14.83 21.81
N GLU A 48 -8.37 -15.17 22.62
CA GLU A 48 -8.13 -14.64 23.97
C GLU A 48 -6.68 -14.15 24.10
N SER A 49 -6.27 -13.24 23.21
CA SER A 49 -4.93 -12.64 23.28
C SER A 49 -4.91 -11.46 24.25
N SER A 50 -3.85 -11.35 25.05
CA SER A 50 -3.65 -10.18 25.92
C SER A 50 -3.46 -8.91 25.09
N GLU A 51 -3.78 -7.74 25.67
CA GLU A 51 -3.61 -6.44 24.99
C GLU A 51 -2.20 -6.26 24.43
N TYR A 52 -1.19 -6.68 25.20
CA TYR A 52 0.21 -6.65 24.78
C TYR A 52 0.46 -7.46 23.50
N ILE A 53 -0.03 -8.70 23.44
CA ILE A 53 0.15 -9.58 22.27
C ILE A 53 -0.60 -9.01 21.07
N SER A 54 -1.82 -8.51 21.28
CA SER A 54 -2.63 -7.88 20.24
C SER A 54 -1.92 -6.67 19.63
N LEU A 55 -1.37 -5.77 20.47
CA LEU A 55 -0.60 -4.60 20.02
C LEU A 55 0.71 -5.00 19.31
N GLN A 56 1.39 -6.07 19.71
CA GLN A 56 2.56 -6.61 18.99
C GLN A 56 2.19 -7.08 17.58
N CYS A 57 1.06 -7.77 17.43
CA CYS A 57 0.56 -8.19 16.13
C CYS A 57 0.24 -6.97 15.23
N LEU A 58 -0.40 -5.94 15.79
CA LEU A 58 -0.65 -4.69 15.07
C LEU A 58 0.65 -4.02 14.62
N LYS A 59 1.65 -3.88 15.52
CA LYS A 59 2.97 -3.33 15.18
C LYS A 59 3.59 -4.06 13.99
N ARG A 60 3.57 -5.40 14.01
CA ARG A 60 4.09 -6.22 12.91
C ARG A 60 3.35 -5.95 11.61
N LYS A 61 2.02 -5.84 11.65
CA LYS A 61 1.19 -5.59 10.47
C LYS A 61 1.42 -4.20 9.88
N LEU A 62 1.47 -3.17 10.73
CA LEU A 62 1.78 -1.80 10.31
C LEU A 62 3.15 -1.74 9.62
N ARG A 63 4.17 -2.40 10.19
CA ARG A 63 5.51 -2.47 9.58
C ARG A 63 5.49 -3.14 8.20
N GLN A 64 4.69 -4.20 8.01
CA GLN A 64 4.55 -4.84 6.70
C GLN A 64 3.96 -3.87 5.67
N PHE A 65 2.93 -3.13 6.04
CA PHE A 65 2.31 -2.16 5.14
C PHE A 65 3.24 -1.00 4.81
N ILE A 66 3.90 -0.42 5.81
CA ILE A 66 4.90 0.63 5.60
C ILE A 66 5.98 0.15 4.62
N HIS A 67 6.50 -1.06 4.80
CA HIS A 67 7.53 -1.60 3.93
C HIS A 67 7.09 -1.73 2.46
N VAL A 68 5.88 -2.24 2.22
CA VAL A 68 5.34 -2.36 0.84
C VAL A 68 5.12 -0.98 0.23
N LEU A 69 4.58 -0.02 0.99
CA LEU A 69 4.37 1.34 0.50
C LEU A 69 5.68 2.06 0.21
N GLN A 70 6.70 1.86 1.04
CA GLN A 70 8.06 2.37 0.78
C GLN A 70 8.61 1.81 -0.51
N LEU A 71 8.55 0.49 -0.71
CA LEU A 71 9.02 -0.15 -1.94
C LEU A 71 8.37 0.47 -3.19
N LEU A 72 7.07 0.70 -3.15
CA LEU A 72 6.34 1.34 -4.26
C LEU A 72 6.64 2.84 -4.38
N GLY A 73 6.79 3.54 -3.26
CA GLY A 73 7.01 4.98 -3.19
C GLY A 73 8.43 5.42 -3.60
N THR A 74 9.42 4.54 -3.47
CA THR A 74 10.82 4.78 -3.83
C THR A 74 11.23 4.11 -5.14
N HIS A 75 10.31 3.43 -5.83
CA HIS A 75 10.62 2.83 -7.12
C HIS A 75 10.87 3.90 -8.19
N GLU A 76 11.89 3.68 -9.03
CA GLU A 76 12.27 4.56 -10.14
C GLU A 76 11.33 4.36 -11.35
N TRP A 77 10.05 4.70 -11.17
CA TRP A 77 9.00 4.44 -12.15
C TRP A 77 9.30 5.00 -13.55
N GLY A 78 9.95 6.16 -13.65
CA GLY A 78 10.29 6.76 -14.94
C GLY A 78 11.22 5.87 -15.76
N ASN A 79 12.30 5.38 -15.15
CA ASN A 79 13.25 4.49 -15.81
C ASN A 79 12.63 3.11 -16.04
N GLY A 80 11.96 2.55 -15.03
CA GLY A 80 11.37 1.21 -15.12
C GLY A 80 10.28 1.12 -16.20
N ILE A 81 9.42 2.13 -16.33
CA ILE A 81 8.40 2.17 -17.39
C ILE A 81 9.05 2.30 -18.77
N ALA A 82 10.06 3.16 -18.91
CA ALA A 82 10.77 3.33 -20.18
C ALA A 82 11.43 2.02 -20.64
N GLU A 83 12.11 1.30 -19.74
CA GLU A 83 12.72 0.00 -20.05
C GLU A 83 11.69 -1.04 -20.51
N ILE A 84 10.52 -1.11 -19.86
CA ILE A 84 9.46 -2.04 -20.27
C ILE A 84 8.87 -1.64 -21.63
N GLN A 85 8.70 -0.33 -21.88
CA GLN A 85 8.23 0.17 -23.17
C GLN A 85 9.21 -0.17 -24.30
N ASP A 86 10.51 0.02 -24.08
CA ASP A 86 11.56 -0.32 -25.04
C ASP A 86 11.58 -1.82 -25.33
N ALA A 87 11.59 -2.65 -24.29
CA ALA A 87 11.57 -4.11 -24.44
C ALA A 87 10.33 -4.59 -25.20
N SER A 88 9.18 -3.99 -24.92
CA SER A 88 7.92 -4.25 -25.63
C SER A 88 8.02 -3.85 -27.10
N GLY A 89 8.60 -2.68 -27.38
CA GLY A 89 8.84 -2.21 -28.75
C GLY A 89 9.78 -3.13 -29.54
N PHE A 90 10.88 -3.57 -28.94
CA PHE A 90 11.78 -4.54 -29.56
C PHE A 90 11.09 -5.88 -29.84
N TYR A 91 10.34 -6.41 -28.88
CA TYR A 91 9.56 -7.63 -29.06
C TYR A 91 8.59 -7.49 -30.25
N MET A 92 7.90 -6.37 -30.35
CA MET A 92 6.96 -6.09 -31.44
C MET A 92 7.62 -6.06 -32.81
N LEU A 93 8.80 -5.44 -32.91
CA LEU A 93 9.53 -5.30 -34.17
C LEU A 93 10.22 -6.59 -34.63
N GLN A 94 10.62 -7.45 -33.69
CA GLN A 94 11.36 -8.69 -33.97
C GLN A 94 10.48 -9.94 -34.01
N SER A 95 9.18 -9.80 -33.77
CA SER A 95 8.28 -10.95 -33.66
C SER A 95 8.04 -11.64 -34.99
N THR A 96 8.25 -12.97 -35.03
CA THR A 96 7.86 -13.83 -36.16
C THR A 96 6.42 -14.33 -36.04
N LEU A 97 5.64 -13.81 -35.09
CA LEU A 97 4.28 -14.27 -34.83
C LEU A 97 3.32 -13.91 -35.98
N PRO A 98 2.26 -14.71 -36.18
CA PRO A 98 1.17 -14.33 -37.08
C PRO A 98 0.58 -12.98 -36.69
N HIS A 99 0.27 -12.15 -37.68
CA HIS A 99 -0.19 -10.76 -37.48
C HIS A 99 -1.34 -10.61 -36.46
N LYS A 100 -2.34 -11.50 -36.51
CA LYS A 100 -3.48 -11.45 -35.57
C LYS A 100 -3.04 -11.71 -34.12
N THR A 101 -2.13 -12.67 -33.91
CA THR A 101 -1.57 -12.99 -32.60
C THR A 101 -0.70 -11.84 -32.09
N LEU A 102 0.10 -11.25 -32.98
CA LEU A 102 0.92 -10.07 -32.65
C LEU A 102 0.05 -8.90 -32.20
N LEU A 103 -1.01 -8.56 -32.94
CA LEU A 103 -1.93 -7.49 -32.56
C LEU A 103 -2.60 -7.73 -31.20
N GLN A 104 -2.97 -8.96 -30.90
CA GLN A 104 -3.55 -9.31 -29.59
C GLN A 104 -2.52 -9.14 -28.46
N ALA A 105 -1.32 -9.68 -28.62
CA ALA A 105 -0.25 -9.54 -27.64
C ALA A 105 0.09 -8.07 -27.38
N ASN A 106 0.14 -7.24 -28.42
CA ASN A 106 0.41 -5.81 -28.30
C ASN A 106 -0.67 -5.09 -27.48
N ARG A 107 -1.94 -5.48 -27.69
CA ARG A 107 -3.04 -4.94 -26.89
C ARG A 107 -2.90 -5.31 -25.42
N GLU A 108 -2.55 -6.56 -25.12
CA GLU A 108 -2.37 -7.06 -23.74
C GLU A 108 -1.18 -6.36 -23.06
N ILE A 109 -0.05 -6.21 -23.74
CA ILE A 109 1.11 -5.44 -23.26
C ILE A 109 0.72 -3.99 -22.96
N GLY A 110 -0.03 -3.35 -23.86
CA GLY A 110 -0.52 -1.98 -23.67
C GLY A 110 -1.38 -1.83 -22.41
N LEU A 111 -2.24 -2.80 -22.11
CA LEU A 111 -3.05 -2.81 -20.88
C LEU A 111 -2.18 -2.92 -19.61
N HIS A 112 -1.13 -3.75 -19.64
CA HIS A 112 -0.20 -3.86 -18.51
C HIS A 112 0.61 -2.57 -18.31
N LEU A 113 1.08 -1.94 -19.38
CA LEU A 113 1.75 -0.65 -19.32
C LEU A 113 0.83 0.45 -18.76
N GLN A 114 -0.44 0.46 -19.16
CA GLN A 114 -1.43 1.39 -18.63
C GLN A 114 -1.61 1.18 -17.11
N PHE A 115 -1.74 -0.07 -16.66
CA PHE A 115 -1.85 -0.40 -15.24
C PHE A 115 -0.64 0.08 -14.43
N ILE A 116 0.58 -0.20 -14.90
CA ILE A 116 1.83 0.22 -14.23
C ILE A 116 1.94 1.75 -14.18
N THR A 117 1.56 2.43 -15.27
CA THR A 117 1.58 3.90 -15.33
C THR A 117 0.58 4.52 -14.36
N GLN A 118 -0.61 3.93 -14.23
CA GLN A 118 -1.59 4.35 -13.22
C GLN A 118 -1.07 4.11 -11.80
N LEU A 119 -0.38 3.02 -11.54
CA LEU A 119 0.25 2.80 -10.23
C LEU A 119 1.32 3.87 -9.94
N ALA A 120 2.16 4.17 -10.92
CA ALA A 120 3.20 5.20 -10.83
C ALA A 120 2.64 6.61 -10.60
N SER A 121 1.51 6.97 -11.22
CA SER A 121 0.87 8.28 -11.00
C SER A 121 0.33 8.46 -9.58
N ASN A 122 0.17 7.38 -8.81
CA ASN A 122 -0.31 7.40 -7.44
C ASN A 122 0.80 7.44 -6.37
N VAL A 123 2.07 7.57 -6.74
CA VAL A 123 3.21 7.58 -5.79
C VAL A 123 3.06 8.63 -4.69
N GLY A 124 2.55 9.81 -5.00
CA GLY A 124 2.31 10.87 -4.01
C GLY A 124 1.33 10.42 -2.91
N PHE A 125 0.23 9.76 -3.31
CA PHE A 125 -0.75 9.20 -2.39
C PHE A 125 -0.17 8.06 -1.55
N LEU A 126 0.61 7.16 -2.17
CA LEU A 126 1.27 6.06 -1.45
C LEU A 126 2.22 6.56 -0.35
N LYS A 127 2.97 7.64 -0.62
CA LYS A 127 3.84 8.30 0.38
C LYS A 127 3.04 8.96 1.51
N GLN A 128 1.88 9.55 1.22
CA GLN A 128 1.01 10.08 2.27
C GLN A 128 0.49 8.96 3.17
N LEU A 129 0.04 7.84 2.58
CA LEU A 129 -0.42 6.68 3.34
C LEU A 129 0.70 6.06 4.17
N GLU A 130 1.91 5.98 3.63
CA GLU A 130 3.12 5.57 4.36
C GLU A 130 3.32 6.44 5.60
N GLY A 131 3.28 7.77 5.47
CA GLY A 131 3.46 8.71 6.58
C GLY A 131 2.40 8.55 7.67
N ILE A 132 1.14 8.33 7.29
CA ILE A 132 0.04 8.05 8.23
C ILE A 132 0.29 6.76 9.00
N LEU A 133 0.64 5.68 8.30
CA LEU A 133 0.90 4.39 8.94
C LEU A 133 2.15 4.44 9.83
N TYR A 134 3.17 5.19 9.43
CA TYR A 134 4.36 5.44 10.25
C TYR A 134 3.99 6.13 11.55
N TYR A 135 3.15 7.18 11.50
CA TYR A 135 2.64 7.85 12.69
C TYR A 135 1.91 6.89 13.64
N HIS A 136 1.00 6.07 13.11
CA HIS A 136 0.31 5.07 13.93
C HIS A 136 1.24 3.98 14.48
N SER A 137 2.27 3.58 13.71
CA SER A 137 3.30 2.64 14.17
C SER A 137 4.07 3.19 15.38
N GLN A 138 4.41 4.48 15.38
CA GLN A 138 5.08 5.12 16.52
C GLN A 138 4.21 5.12 17.78
N ASN A 139 2.92 5.45 17.63
CA ASN A 139 1.98 5.42 18.75
C ASN A 139 1.83 4.01 19.35
N VAL A 140 1.68 2.98 18.50
CA VAL A 140 1.60 1.58 18.97
C VAL A 140 2.91 1.16 19.66
N GLU A 141 4.07 1.59 19.15
CA GLU A 141 5.36 1.31 19.78
C GLU A 141 5.51 1.97 21.15
N ASN A 142 4.99 3.18 21.33
CA ASN A 142 4.98 3.85 22.63
C ASN A 142 4.03 3.18 23.63
N LEU A 143 2.82 2.78 23.20
CA LEU A 143 1.89 2.00 24.02
C LEU A 143 2.51 0.67 24.49
N LEU A 144 3.20 -0.03 23.59
CA LEU A 144 3.85 -1.30 23.91
C LEU A 144 4.92 -1.18 24.99
N LYS A 145 5.65 -0.06 25.05
CA LYS A 145 6.65 0.19 26.11
C LYS A 145 5.96 0.32 27.46
N ARG A 146 4.86 1.07 27.53
CA ARG A 146 4.11 1.32 28.77
C ARG A 146 3.36 0.11 29.29
N VAL A 147 2.65 -0.62 28.42
CA VAL A 147 1.97 -1.87 28.79
C VAL A 147 2.98 -2.90 29.33
N LYS A 148 4.23 -2.88 28.84
CA LYS A 148 5.29 -3.73 29.37
C LYS A 148 5.74 -3.29 30.77
N GLU A 149 5.90 -1.99 31.00
CA GLU A 149 6.27 -1.41 32.31
C GLU A 149 5.20 -1.71 33.39
N GLU A 150 3.91 -1.54 33.06
CA GLU A 150 2.79 -1.84 33.97
C GLU A 150 2.75 -3.33 34.38
N SER A 151 3.16 -4.22 33.48
CA SER A 151 3.20 -5.66 33.75
C SER A 151 4.39 -6.10 34.63
N THR A 152 5.42 -5.25 34.75
CA THR A 152 6.60 -5.52 35.60
C THR A 152 6.47 -4.96 37.01
N ASP A 153 5.66 -3.93 37.22
CA ASP A 153 5.42 -3.32 38.55
C ASP A 153 4.40 -4.09 39.41
N THR A 154 3.86 -5.20 38.90
CA THR A 154 2.86 -6.05 39.59
C THR A 154 3.46 -7.26 40.33
N PHE A 155 4.79 -7.31 40.51
CA PHE A 155 5.50 -8.39 41.21
C PHE A 155 6.34 -7.89 42.39
#